data_AF-A0A955T0N1-F1
#
_entry.id   AF-A0A955T0N1-F1
#
_cell.length_a   1.000
_cell.length_b   1.000
_cell.length_c   1.000
_cell.angle_alpha   90.00
_cell.angle_beta   90.00
_cell.angle_gamma   90.00
#
_symmetry.space_group_name_H-M   'P 1'
#
loop_
_entity.id
_entity.type
_entity.pdbx_description
1 polymer ?
#
loop_
_entity_poly.entity_id
_entity_poly.type
_entity_poly.pdbx_seq_one_letter_code
_entity_poly.pdbx_strand_id
1 'polypeptide(L)'
;DVRRAWRRFYRALEIGGIHLRNESSIDIGSATGPADPRIPYQIDGRERILLGEREVALASPEETLDQIMVRVKGDASFHRLSAELDWRGKSFRTEEPMFLASGNYQDVFWKFAEQAKYDIEHLTFVERNGSPEGWVQEDVARMRFFLEPTPYLRVLWERFSDSYREVFFWVPYATYMWVTVKLTFLNILGQLFACSLVAFAFAKIKFPGRELLFILMLSTMMLPPQVTMVPQFVLFSKMGAYNTLFPLYILSFAGAPFFIFLMRQFYKTIPQDLTDAAKIDGCNFFQIYWQIMLPLVKPALAAIAIFQFQATWNEFLQPLIYIADTTRRPSQWDSFYSVSPMAG
;
A
#
# COMPACT_ATOMS: atom_id res chain seq x y z
N ASP A 1 -23.22 12.25 -20.86
CA ASP A 1 -23.73 10.95 -21.36
C ASP A 1 -22.63 9.87 -21.26
N VAL A 2 -22.40 9.39 -20.04
CA VAL A 2 -21.31 8.45 -19.70
C VAL A 2 -21.49 7.09 -20.40
N ARG A 3 -22.74 6.74 -20.73
CA ARG A 3 -23.09 5.53 -21.52
C ARG A 3 -22.68 5.63 -22.99
N ARG A 4 -22.53 6.83 -23.55
CA ARG A 4 -22.06 7.03 -24.94
C ARG A 4 -20.53 6.98 -25.05
N ALA A 5 -19.80 7.43 -24.04
CA ALA A 5 -18.33 7.35 -23.99
C ALA A 5 -17.81 5.91 -23.91
N TRP A 6 -18.54 5.01 -23.24
CA TRP A 6 -18.17 3.59 -23.12
C TRP A 6 -18.30 2.79 -24.43
N ARG A 7 -19.21 3.19 -25.35
CA ARG A 7 -19.47 2.46 -26.61
C ARG A 7 -18.37 2.62 -27.68
N ARG A 8 -17.38 3.50 -27.47
CA ARG A 8 -16.34 3.85 -28.46
C ARG A 8 -14.92 3.41 -28.09
N PHE A 9 -14.74 2.63 -27.04
CA PHE A 9 -13.42 2.05 -26.74
C PHE A 9 -13.28 0.71 -27.47
N TYR A 10 -12.65 0.74 -28.66
CA TYR A 10 -11.96 -0.45 -29.16
C TYR A 10 -10.88 -0.80 -28.15
N ARG A 11 -11.05 -1.90 -27.42
CA ARG A 11 -10.00 -2.47 -26.57
C ARG A 11 -9.55 -3.79 -27.19
N ALA A 12 -8.26 -4.08 -27.04
CA ALA A 12 -7.62 -5.25 -27.59
C ALA A 12 -7.13 -6.15 -26.46
N LEU A 13 -7.57 -7.40 -26.46
CA LEU A 13 -7.09 -8.45 -25.56
C LEU A 13 -5.94 -9.21 -26.24
N GLU A 14 -4.87 -9.54 -25.51
CA GLU A 14 -3.82 -10.42 -26.04
C GLU A 14 -3.93 -11.83 -25.45
N ILE A 15 -4.21 -12.83 -26.29
CA ILE A 15 -4.17 -14.25 -25.94
C ILE A 15 -2.92 -14.84 -26.59
N GLY A 16 -1.99 -15.31 -25.76
CA GLY A 16 -0.73 -15.91 -26.18
C GLY A 16 -0.88 -17.41 -26.48
N GLY A 17 -0.24 -18.25 -25.66
CA GLY A 17 -0.31 -19.71 -25.77
C GLY A 17 -1.50 -20.32 -25.03
N ILE A 18 -2.09 -21.36 -25.62
CA ILE A 18 -3.12 -22.21 -24.99
C ILE A 18 -2.50 -23.59 -24.80
N HIS A 19 -2.56 -24.10 -23.57
CA HIS A 19 -2.04 -25.41 -23.17
C HIS A 19 -3.13 -26.18 -22.42
N LEU A 20 -3.43 -27.40 -22.84
CA LEU A 20 -4.39 -28.29 -22.20
C LEU A 20 -3.63 -29.22 -21.25
N ARG A 21 -4.14 -29.50 -20.05
CA ARG A 21 -3.47 -30.42 -19.10
C ARG A 21 -4.39 -31.47 -18.51
N ASN A 22 -3.82 -32.66 -18.26
CA ASN A 22 -4.47 -33.77 -17.57
C ASN A 22 -4.32 -33.68 -16.03
N GLU A 23 -4.89 -34.66 -15.30
CA GLU A 23 -4.86 -34.75 -13.83
C GLU A 23 -3.44 -34.81 -13.23
N SER A 24 -2.47 -35.30 -14.01
CA SER A 24 -1.04 -35.32 -13.66
C SER A 24 -0.31 -34.01 -13.96
N SER A 25 -1.04 -32.95 -14.37
CA SER A 25 -0.52 -31.63 -14.77
C SER A 25 0.39 -31.64 -16.01
N ILE A 26 0.29 -32.66 -16.86
CA ILE A 26 1.07 -32.79 -18.09
C ILE A 26 0.36 -32.10 -19.25
N ASP A 27 1.11 -31.41 -20.11
CA ASP A 27 0.60 -30.73 -21.30
C ASP A 27 0.22 -31.76 -22.38
N ILE A 28 -1.07 -31.83 -22.69
CA ILE A 28 -1.68 -32.82 -23.60
C ILE A 28 -2.07 -32.20 -24.95
N GLY A 29 -1.87 -30.89 -25.13
CA GLY A 29 -2.18 -30.21 -26.38
C GLY A 29 -1.86 -28.72 -26.33
N SER A 30 -1.28 -28.19 -27.41
CA SER A 30 -0.95 -26.77 -27.53
C SER A 30 -1.43 -26.18 -28.85
N ALA A 31 -2.04 -24.99 -28.81
CA ALA A 31 -2.32 -24.22 -30.01
C ALA A 31 -1.28 -23.12 -30.18
N THR A 32 -0.46 -23.23 -31.24
CA THR A 32 0.44 -22.17 -31.72
C THR A 32 0.05 -21.81 -33.16
N GLY A 33 -0.82 -20.81 -33.33
CA GLY A 33 -1.23 -20.25 -34.63
C GLY A 33 -0.88 -18.76 -34.74
N PRO A 34 -0.97 -18.14 -35.94
CA PRO A 34 -0.36 -16.83 -36.22
C PRO A 34 -0.85 -15.77 -35.23
N ALA A 35 0.12 -15.08 -34.65
CA ALA A 35 -0.03 -13.98 -33.72
C ALA A 35 -0.72 -12.80 -34.41
N ASP A 36 -2.05 -12.77 -34.43
CA ASP A 36 -2.70 -11.50 -34.15
C ASP A 36 -2.84 -11.43 -32.63
N PRO A 37 -1.86 -10.83 -31.92
CA PRO A 37 -1.88 -10.78 -30.49
C PRO A 37 -2.99 -9.88 -30.00
N ARG A 38 -3.79 -9.21 -30.84
CA ARG A 38 -4.79 -8.25 -30.38
C ARG A 38 -6.16 -8.62 -30.93
N ILE A 39 -6.99 -9.18 -30.06
CA ILE A 39 -8.39 -9.47 -30.37
C ILE A 39 -9.21 -8.21 -30.05
N PRO A 40 -9.63 -7.42 -31.06
CA PRO A 40 -10.50 -6.28 -30.81
C PRO A 40 -11.90 -6.76 -30.41
N TYR A 41 -12.49 -6.13 -29.42
CA TYR A 41 -13.88 -6.38 -29.05
C TYR A 41 -14.67 -5.08 -28.87
N GLN A 42 -15.98 -5.15 -29.10
CA GLN A 42 -16.90 -4.02 -28.91
C GLN A 42 -18.05 -4.42 -27.99
N ILE A 43 -18.31 -3.58 -26.99
CA ILE A 43 -19.39 -3.78 -26.01
C ILE A 43 -20.70 -3.26 -26.61
N ASP A 44 -21.47 -4.17 -27.21
CA ASP A 44 -22.75 -3.85 -27.89
C ASP A 44 -23.99 -4.23 -27.07
N GLY A 45 -23.90 -4.11 -25.74
CA GLY A 45 -25.02 -4.42 -24.83
C GLY A 45 -25.38 -5.91 -24.70
N ARG A 46 -24.67 -6.80 -25.40
CA ARG A 46 -24.75 -8.26 -25.20
C ARG A 46 -24.12 -8.63 -23.87
N GLU A 47 -24.75 -9.56 -23.15
CA GLU A 47 -24.23 -10.09 -21.88
C GLU A 47 -22.95 -10.91 -22.07
N ARG A 48 -22.76 -11.46 -23.28
CA ARG A 48 -21.63 -12.33 -23.62
C ARG A 48 -21.18 -12.09 -25.06
N ILE A 49 -19.89 -11.85 -25.26
CA ILE A 49 -19.27 -11.52 -26.55
C ILE A 49 -18.26 -12.63 -26.89
N LEU A 50 -18.45 -13.32 -28.01
CA LEU A 50 -17.48 -14.30 -28.51
C LEU A 50 -16.27 -13.54 -29.07
N LEU A 51 -15.09 -13.78 -28.48
CA LEU A 51 -13.83 -13.14 -28.86
C LEU A 51 -13.13 -13.88 -30.00
N GLY A 52 -13.33 -15.19 -30.09
CA GLY A 52 -12.74 -16.01 -31.14
C GLY A 52 -12.82 -17.50 -30.80
N GLU A 53 -12.56 -18.30 -31.82
CA GLU A 53 -12.50 -19.76 -31.75
C GLU A 53 -11.09 -20.23 -32.14
N ARG A 54 -10.57 -21.21 -31.40
CA ARG A 54 -9.26 -21.82 -31.64
C ARG A 54 -9.41 -23.33 -31.62
N GLU A 55 -8.85 -23.98 -32.62
CA GLU A 55 -8.70 -25.42 -32.64
C GLU A 55 -7.38 -25.81 -31.96
N VAL A 56 -7.46 -26.72 -31.01
CA VAL A 56 -6.32 -27.25 -30.28
C VAL A 56 -6.17 -28.73 -30.63
N ALA A 57 -5.04 -29.11 -31.22
CA ALA A 57 -4.72 -30.50 -31.49
C ALA A 57 -4.27 -31.18 -30.19
N LEU A 58 -4.87 -32.34 -29.89
CA LEU A 58 -4.53 -33.16 -28.72
C LEU A 58 -3.54 -34.24 -29.11
N ALA A 59 -2.61 -34.56 -28.19
CA ALA A 59 -1.53 -35.50 -28.41
C ALA A 59 -1.97 -36.97 -28.35
N SER A 60 -3.07 -37.29 -27.65
CA SER A 60 -3.57 -38.67 -27.52
C SER A 60 -5.11 -38.75 -27.45
N PRO A 61 -5.74 -39.72 -28.14
CA PRO A 61 -7.17 -39.98 -28.04
C PRO A 61 -7.61 -40.63 -26.71
N GLU A 62 -6.71 -40.98 -25.80
CA GLU A 62 -7.03 -41.66 -24.54
C GLU A 62 -6.64 -40.83 -23.31
N GLU A 63 -6.73 -39.49 -23.34
CA GLU A 63 -6.35 -38.66 -22.17
C GLU A 63 -7.55 -37.93 -21.55
N THR A 64 -7.52 -37.80 -20.21
CA THR A 64 -8.49 -37.01 -19.45
C THR A 64 -8.08 -35.53 -19.43
N LEU A 65 -9.05 -34.64 -19.62
CA LEU A 65 -8.84 -33.20 -19.52
C LEU A 65 -9.32 -32.70 -18.15
N ASP A 66 -8.40 -32.17 -17.35
CA ASP A 66 -8.70 -31.67 -15.99
C ASP A 66 -8.69 -30.13 -15.96
N GLN A 67 -7.70 -29.52 -16.61
CA GLN A 67 -7.50 -28.07 -16.57
C GLN A 67 -6.98 -27.52 -17.90
N ILE A 68 -7.26 -26.25 -18.16
CA ILE A 68 -6.63 -25.49 -19.25
C ILE A 68 -5.79 -24.37 -18.67
N MET A 69 -4.56 -24.25 -19.19
CA MET A 69 -3.71 -23.11 -18.96
C MET A 69 -3.74 -22.20 -20.20
N VAL A 70 -4.28 -21.00 -20.07
CA VAL A 70 -4.26 -19.99 -21.12
C VAL A 70 -3.40 -18.82 -20.67
N ARG A 71 -2.43 -18.41 -21.50
CA ARG A 71 -1.67 -17.20 -21.26
C ARG A 71 -2.42 -16.00 -21.81
N VAL A 72 -2.90 -15.13 -20.94
CA VAL A 72 -3.72 -13.96 -21.28
C VAL A 72 -3.07 -12.68 -20.75
N LYS A 73 -3.08 -11.62 -21.54
CA LYS A 73 -2.75 -10.26 -21.11
C LYS A 73 -4.02 -9.42 -21.07
N GLY A 74 -4.42 -8.98 -19.89
CA GLY A 74 -5.55 -8.09 -19.72
C GLY A 74 -5.29 -6.68 -20.23
N ASP A 75 -6.36 -5.91 -20.37
CA ASP A 75 -6.38 -4.52 -20.86
C ASP A 75 -6.85 -3.54 -19.78
N ALA A 76 -6.78 -3.97 -18.51
CA ALA A 76 -7.29 -3.26 -17.33
C ALA A 76 -8.78 -2.85 -17.45
N SER A 77 -9.57 -3.58 -18.24
CA SER A 77 -11.02 -3.37 -18.34
C SER A 77 -11.80 -3.98 -17.18
N PHE A 78 -11.20 -4.94 -16.45
CA PHE A 78 -11.87 -5.74 -15.41
C PHE A 78 -13.14 -6.44 -15.92
N HIS A 79 -13.25 -6.66 -17.23
CA HIS A 79 -14.25 -7.55 -17.79
C HIS A 79 -13.91 -9.00 -17.46
N ARG A 80 -14.94 -9.84 -17.44
CA ARG A 80 -14.79 -11.26 -17.14
C ARG A 80 -14.50 -12.03 -18.42
N LEU A 81 -13.40 -12.76 -18.44
CA LEU A 81 -13.03 -13.68 -19.51
C LEU A 81 -13.35 -15.10 -19.05
N SER A 82 -14.15 -15.80 -19.86
CA SER A 82 -14.45 -17.23 -19.69
C SER A 82 -14.08 -17.99 -20.96
N ALA A 83 -13.92 -19.30 -20.83
CA ALA A 83 -13.73 -20.17 -21.98
C ALA A 83 -14.77 -21.30 -21.99
N GLU A 84 -15.06 -21.77 -23.19
CA GLU A 84 -15.77 -23.03 -23.41
C GLU A 84 -14.91 -23.91 -24.30
N LEU A 85 -14.89 -25.21 -24.01
CA LEU A 85 -14.22 -26.20 -24.81
C LEU A 85 -15.25 -27.21 -25.30
N ASP A 86 -15.40 -27.34 -26.61
CA ASP A 86 -16.16 -28.39 -27.23
C ASP A 86 -15.21 -29.51 -27.64
N TRP A 87 -15.37 -30.68 -27.05
CA TRP A 87 -14.55 -31.85 -27.31
C TRP A 87 -15.41 -33.12 -27.25
N ARG A 88 -15.35 -33.96 -28.29
CA ARG A 88 -16.10 -35.23 -28.40
C ARG A 88 -17.60 -35.11 -28.18
N GLY A 89 -18.21 -34.03 -28.67
CA GLY A 89 -19.64 -33.77 -28.53
C GLY A 89 -20.08 -33.35 -27.12
N LYS A 90 -19.14 -33.16 -26.19
CA LYS A 90 -19.36 -32.56 -24.87
C LYS A 90 -18.83 -31.13 -24.86
N SER A 91 -19.53 -30.23 -24.16
CA SER A 91 -19.14 -28.83 -24.02
C SER A 91 -18.81 -28.57 -22.56
N PHE A 92 -17.56 -28.17 -22.30
CA PHE A 92 -17.05 -27.88 -20.97
C PHE A 92 -16.92 -26.37 -20.79
N ARG A 93 -17.48 -25.82 -19.71
CA ARG A 93 -17.41 -24.39 -19.39
C ARG A 93 -16.55 -24.18 -18.13
N THR A 94 -15.73 -23.12 -18.15
CA THR A 94 -14.93 -22.72 -16.98
C THR A 94 -15.81 -22.34 -15.80
N GLU A 95 -15.50 -22.85 -14.60
CA GLU A 95 -16.27 -22.58 -13.37
C GLU A 95 -16.19 -21.11 -12.92
N GLU A 96 -14.97 -20.54 -12.92
CA GLU A 96 -14.73 -19.16 -12.50
C GLU A 96 -14.08 -18.33 -13.63
N PRO A 97 -14.74 -17.26 -14.11
CA PRO A 97 -14.13 -16.40 -15.12
C PRO A 97 -13.01 -15.54 -14.52
N MET A 98 -11.96 -15.29 -15.31
CA MET A 98 -10.87 -14.39 -14.93
C MET A 98 -11.29 -12.92 -15.11
N PHE A 99 -10.87 -12.03 -14.21
CA PHE A 99 -10.94 -10.59 -14.44
C PHE A 99 -9.73 -10.10 -15.26
N LEU A 100 -9.98 -9.31 -16.30
CA LEU A 100 -8.95 -8.63 -17.10
C LEU A 100 -8.39 -7.39 -16.36
N ALA A 101 -7.78 -7.63 -15.19
CA ALA A 101 -7.33 -6.59 -14.28
C ALA A 101 -5.92 -6.04 -14.60
N SER A 102 -5.01 -6.92 -15.03
CA SER A 102 -3.59 -6.58 -15.23
C SER A 102 -3.23 -6.36 -16.70
N GLY A 103 -2.36 -5.38 -16.97
CA GLY A 103 -1.73 -5.17 -18.28
C GLY A 103 -0.58 -6.13 -18.59
N ASN A 104 -0.24 -7.04 -17.68
CA ASN A 104 0.81 -8.05 -17.84
C ASN A 104 0.22 -9.39 -18.28
N TYR A 105 1.05 -10.23 -18.90
CA TYR A 105 0.68 -11.61 -19.20
C TYR A 105 0.53 -12.41 -17.90
N GLN A 106 -0.55 -13.17 -17.80
CA GLN A 106 -0.87 -14.05 -16.69
C GLN A 106 -1.22 -15.43 -17.24
N ASP A 107 -0.74 -16.48 -16.56
CA ASP A 107 -1.12 -17.86 -16.86
C ASP A 107 -2.38 -18.18 -16.06
N VAL A 108 -3.48 -18.40 -16.78
CA VAL A 108 -4.81 -18.64 -16.22
C VAL A 108 -5.08 -20.12 -16.22
N PHE A 109 -5.33 -20.70 -15.05
CA PHE A 109 -5.72 -22.10 -14.91
C PHE A 109 -7.23 -22.17 -14.66
N TRP A 110 -7.96 -22.78 -15.58
CA TRP A 110 -9.39 -23.04 -15.40
C TRP A 110 -9.66 -24.53 -15.27
N LYS A 111 -10.50 -24.89 -14.31
CA LYS A 111 -11.06 -26.23 -14.11
C LYS A 111 -12.45 -26.33 -14.72
N PHE A 112 -12.86 -27.55 -15.09
CA PHE A 112 -14.16 -27.82 -15.69
C PHE A 112 -15.11 -28.55 -14.74
N ALA A 113 -16.39 -28.16 -14.79
CA ALA A 113 -17.41 -28.56 -13.82
C ALA A 113 -17.92 -30.01 -13.93
N GLU A 114 -17.67 -30.71 -15.04
CA GLU A 114 -18.18 -32.07 -15.27
C GLU A 114 -17.01 -33.04 -15.47
N GLN A 115 -16.54 -33.61 -14.35
CA GLN A 115 -15.52 -34.66 -14.34
C GLN A 115 -16.09 -35.93 -14.96
N ALA A 116 -15.82 -36.17 -16.23
CA ALA A 116 -16.03 -37.50 -16.80
C ALA A 116 -14.88 -38.41 -16.35
N LYS A 117 -15.05 -39.07 -15.20
CA LYS A 117 -14.14 -40.13 -14.74
C LYS A 117 -14.10 -41.25 -15.77
N TYR A 118 -12.95 -41.42 -16.41
CA TYR A 118 -12.60 -42.66 -17.10
C TYR A 118 -11.25 -43.11 -16.57
N ASP A 119 -11.15 -44.39 -16.17
CA ASP A 119 -9.92 -45.03 -15.70
C ASP A 119 -8.90 -45.08 -16.83
N ILE A 120 -7.70 -44.53 -16.62
CA ILE A 120 -6.59 -44.65 -17.57
C ILE A 120 -5.28 -44.89 -16.81
N GLU A 121 -4.68 -46.05 -17.07
CA GLU A 121 -3.31 -46.40 -16.71
C GLU A 121 -2.35 -45.95 -17.83
N HIS A 122 -1.20 -45.40 -17.41
CA HIS A 122 0.04 -45.12 -18.15
C HIS A 122 0.27 -43.74 -18.80
N LEU A 123 1.49 -43.25 -18.55
CA LEU A 123 2.08 -41.95 -18.88
C LEU A 123 3.32 -42.15 -19.77
N THR A 124 3.56 -41.28 -20.75
CA THR A 124 4.93 -41.10 -21.30
C THR A 124 5.16 -39.68 -21.79
N PHE A 125 6.32 -39.13 -21.43
CA PHE A 125 6.81 -37.78 -21.75
C PHE A 125 7.44 -37.70 -23.14
N VAL A 126 7.23 -36.59 -23.86
CA VAL A 126 8.13 -36.18 -24.96
C VAL A 126 8.39 -34.67 -24.90
N GLU A 127 9.66 -34.30 -24.71
CA GLU A 127 10.19 -32.94 -24.91
C GLU A 127 10.17 -32.57 -26.41
N ARG A 128 9.64 -31.37 -26.71
CA ARG A 128 9.40 -30.85 -28.05
C ARG A 128 10.70 -30.43 -28.75
N ASN A 129 11.33 -31.36 -29.46
CA ASN A 129 12.18 -31.06 -30.62
C ASN A 129 12.23 -32.28 -31.56
N GLY A 130 11.33 -32.31 -32.55
CA GLY A 130 11.23 -33.35 -33.57
C GLY A 130 10.05 -34.30 -33.33
N SER A 131 8.90 -33.98 -33.90
CA SER A 131 7.82 -34.96 -34.03
C SER A 131 8.20 -35.98 -35.12
N PRO A 132 8.26 -37.29 -34.83
CA PRO A 132 8.49 -38.31 -35.86
C PRO A 132 7.30 -38.36 -36.85
N GLU A 133 7.58 -38.56 -38.14
CA GLU A 133 6.55 -38.88 -39.13
C GLU A 133 5.78 -40.13 -38.68
N GLY A 134 4.46 -40.00 -38.47
CA GLY A 134 3.57 -41.11 -38.08
C GLY A 134 2.62 -40.84 -36.90
N TRP A 135 2.74 -39.71 -36.20
CA TRP A 135 1.71 -39.29 -35.22
C TRP A 135 0.46 -38.83 -35.96
N VAL A 136 -0.58 -39.65 -35.90
CA VAL A 136 -1.90 -39.33 -36.43
C VAL A 136 -2.54 -38.29 -35.52
N GLN A 137 -2.54 -37.02 -35.96
CA GLN A 137 -3.36 -35.97 -35.35
C GLN A 137 -4.83 -36.21 -35.74
N GLU A 138 -5.60 -36.90 -34.91
CA GLU A 138 -7.02 -37.16 -35.22
C GLU A 138 -8.02 -36.56 -34.25
N ASP A 139 -7.63 -36.04 -33.08
CA ASP A 139 -8.57 -35.42 -32.15
C ASP A 139 -8.34 -33.92 -31.96
N VAL A 140 -9.36 -33.13 -32.31
CA VAL A 140 -9.33 -31.66 -32.31
C VAL A 140 -10.37 -31.14 -31.34
N ALA A 141 -9.93 -30.36 -30.36
CA ALA A 141 -10.82 -29.66 -29.44
C ALA A 141 -11.04 -28.21 -29.90
N ARG A 142 -12.29 -27.74 -29.85
CA ARG A 142 -12.65 -26.36 -30.22
C ARG A 142 -12.81 -25.51 -28.98
N MET A 143 -11.96 -24.51 -28.81
CA MET A 143 -11.98 -23.60 -27.69
C MET A 143 -12.55 -22.25 -28.10
N ARG A 144 -13.60 -21.80 -27.40
CA ARG A 144 -14.28 -20.53 -27.62
C ARG A 144 -14.07 -19.63 -26.41
N PHE A 145 -13.60 -18.40 -26.64
CA PHE A 145 -13.39 -17.41 -25.59
C PHE A 145 -14.54 -16.42 -25.55
N PHE A 146 -15.05 -16.15 -24.34
CA PHE A 146 -16.16 -15.24 -24.15
C PHE A 146 -15.79 -14.13 -23.17
N LEU A 147 -16.07 -12.90 -23.58
CA LEU A 147 -16.02 -11.73 -22.73
C LEU A 147 -17.42 -11.42 -22.19
N GLU A 148 -17.54 -11.36 -20.87
CA GLU A 148 -18.74 -10.92 -20.18
C GLU A 148 -18.49 -9.51 -19.60
N PRO A 149 -19.17 -8.47 -20.13
CA PRO A 149 -19.02 -7.12 -19.62
C PRO A 149 -19.41 -7.04 -18.14
N THR A 150 -18.44 -6.71 -17.30
CA THR A 150 -18.67 -6.47 -15.87
C THR A 150 -19.39 -5.14 -15.65
N PRO A 151 -20.47 -5.09 -14.84
CA PRO A 151 -21.11 -3.83 -14.48
C PRO A 151 -20.13 -2.84 -13.85
N TYR A 152 -20.28 -1.56 -14.16
CA TYR A 152 -19.34 -0.51 -13.74
C TYR A 152 -19.08 -0.48 -12.22
N LEU A 153 -20.12 -0.62 -11.39
CA LEU A 153 -19.97 -0.63 -9.93
C LEU A 153 -19.12 -1.81 -9.44
N ARG A 154 -19.23 -2.96 -10.11
CA ARG A 154 -18.44 -4.14 -9.77
C ARG A 154 -16.98 -3.95 -10.20
N VAL A 155 -16.71 -3.39 -11.38
CA VAL A 155 -15.33 -3.02 -11.79
C VAL A 155 -14.68 -2.08 -10.78
N LEU A 156 -15.41 -1.07 -10.30
CA LEU A 156 -14.88 -0.17 -9.27
C LEU A 156 -14.57 -0.92 -7.97
N TRP A 157 -15.46 -1.83 -7.54
CA TRP A 157 -15.25 -2.62 -6.34
C TRP A 157 -14.07 -3.57 -6.46
N GLU A 158 -13.96 -4.35 -7.54
CA GLU A 158 -12.86 -5.30 -7.74
C GLU A 158 -11.52 -4.56 -7.87
N ARG A 159 -11.49 -3.45 -8.63
CA ARG A 159 -10.29 -2.60 -8.73
C ARG A 159 -9.89 -2.04 -7.37
N PHE A 160 -10.84 -1.63 -6.55
CA PHE A 160 -10.59 -1.18 -5.18
C PHE A 160 -10.07 -2.34 -4.32
N SER A 161 -10.74 -3.49 -4.28
CA SER A 161 -10.30 -4.61 -3.45
C SER A 161 -8.92 -5.14 -3.83
N ASP A 162 -8.62 -5.27 -5.12
CA ASP A 162 -7.34 -5.78 -5.59
C ASP A 162 -6.20 -4.80 -5.30
N SER A 163 -6.39 -3.51 -5.61
CA SER A 163 -5.36 -2.49 -5.33
C SER A 163 -5.01 -2.41 -3.84
N TYR A 164 -6.02 -2.48 -2.96
CA TYR A 164 -5.78 -2.43 -1.52
C TYR A 164 -5.17 -3.73 -1.00
N ARG A 165 -5.61 -4.90 -1.49
CA ARG A 165 -4.99 -6.19 -1.13
C ARG A 165 -3.51 -6.21 -1.48
N GLU A 166 -3.13 -5.78 -2.67
CA GLU A 166 -1.73 -5.72 -3.09
C GLU A 166 -0.87 -4.86 -2.15
N VAL A 167 -1.35 -3.67 -1.76
CA VAL A 167 -0.62 -2.78 -0.84
C VAL A 167 -0.36 -3.45 0.52
N PHE A 168 -1.33 -4.21 1.05
CA PHE A 168 -1.18 -4.87 2.34
C PHE A 168 -0.23 -6.09 2.31
N PHE A 169 -0.06 -6.75 1.16
CA PHE A 169 0.81 -7.92 1.04
C PHE A 169 2.25 -7.57 0.64
N TRP A 170 2.45 -6.58 -0.23
CA TRP A 170 3.77 -6.26 -0.78
C TRP A 170 4.57 -5.27 0.07
N VAL A 171 3.89 -4.49 0.92
CA VAL A 171 4.53 -3.49 1.79
C VAL A 171 4.21 -3.82 3.25
N PRO A 172 5.19 -3.85 4.18
CA PRO A 172 4.94 -4.05 5.60
C PRO A 172 4.34 -2.77 6.24
N TYR A 173 3.21 -2.31 5.71
CA TYR A 173 2.57 -1.05 6.05
C TYR A 173 2.24 -0.94 7.55
N ALA A 174 1.83 -2.04 8.18
CA ALA A 174 1.56 -2.10 9.61
C ALA A 174 2.79 -1.73 10.45
N THR A 175 3.99 -2.19 10.05
CA THR A 175 5.25 -1.87 10.72
C THR A 175 5.55 -0.38 10.62
N TYR A 176 5.39 0.20 9.43
CA TYR A 176 5.64 1.62 9.20
C TYR A 176 4.65 2.51 9.94
N MET A 177 3.36 2.13 9.95
CA MET A 177 2.35 2.80 10.76
C MET A 177 2.69 2.73 12.25
N TRP A 178 3.13 1.58 12.76
CA TRP A 178 3.52 1.44 14.16
C TRP A 178 4.71 2.33 14.52
N VAL A 179 5.72 2.43 13.64
CA VAL A 179 6.85 3.34 13.81
C VAL A 179 6.38 4.80 13.86
N THR A 180 5.53 5.22 12.93
CA THR A 180 4.97 6.58 12.90
C THR A 180 4.16 6.87 14.17
N VAL A 181 3.28 5.97 14.59
CA VAL A 181 2.47 6.13 15.81
C VAL A 181 3.36 6.24 17.05
N LYS A 182 4.38 5.37 17.17
CA LYS A 182 5.34 5.40 18.27
C LYS A 182 6.11 6.72 18.30
N LEU A 183 6.59 7.18 17.14
CA LEU A 183 7.34 8.43 17.03
C LEU A 183 6.48 9.64 17.42
N THR A 184 5.27 9.71 16.87
CA THR A 184 4.29 10.77 17.17
C THR A 184 3.94 10.82 18.66
N PHE A 185 3.70 9.66 19.28
CA PHE A 185 3.43 9.59 20.71
C PHE A 185 4.60 10.11 21.56
N LEU A 186 5.83 9.69 21.24
CA LEU A 186 7.03 10.15 21.95
C LEU A 186 7.26 11.66 21.79
N ASN A 187 7.04 12.19 20.59
CA ASN A 187 7.17 13.62 20.32
C ASN A 187 6.14 14.44 21.08
N ILE A 188 4.87 14.03 21.06
CA ILE A 188 3.82 14.70 21.84
C ILE A 188 4.17 14.68 23.32
N LEU A 189 4.57 13.53 23.87
CA LEU A 189 4.93 13.40 25.28
C LEU A 189 6.10 14.33 25.65
N GLY A 190 7.18 14.31 24.87
CA GLY A 190 8.34 15.16 25.10
C GLY A 190 8.00 16.64 25.02
N GLN A 191 7.21 17.03 24.02
CA GLN A 191 6.82 18.40 23.80
C GLN A 191 5.93 18.96 24.91
N LEU A 192 4.91 18.19 25.31
CA LEU A 192 4.00 18.57 26.39
C LEU A 192 4.76 18.71 27.70
N PHE A 193 5.61 17.74 28.04
CA PHE A 193 6.39 17.76 29.27
C PHE A 193 7.39 18.93 29.29
N ALA A 194 8.25 19.03 28.27
CA ALA A 194 9.30 20.04 28.23
C ALA A 194 8.73 21.47 28.17
N CYS A 195 7.75 21.72 27.29
CA CYS A 195 7.23 23.06 27.12
C CYS A 195 6.44 23.54 28.32
N SER A 196 5.63 22.68 28.92
CA SER A 196 4.83 23.06 30.09
C SER A 196 5.71 23.34 31.31
N LEU A 197 6.78 22.58 31.51
CA LEU A 197 7.72 22.80 32.60
C LEU A 197 8.55 24.08 32.41
N VAL A 198 9.16 24.25 31.22
CA VAL A 198 9.99 25.42 30.91
C VAL A 198 9.16 26.70 30.91
N ALA A 199 7.96 26.67 30.33
CA ALA A 199 7.05 27.81 30.35
C ALA A 199 6.58 28.18 31.76
N PHE A 200 6.33 27.20 32.63
CA PHE A 200 6.00 27.45 34.03
C PHE A 200 7.13 28.19 34.74
N ALA A 201 8.38 27.76 34.55
CA ALA A 201 9.54 28.46 35.11
C ALA A 201 9.63 29.92 34.61
N PHE A 202 9.49 30.15 33.29
CA PHE A 202 9.52 31.50 32.72
C PHE A 202 8.32 32.39 33.09
N ALA A 203 7.19 31.82 33.47
CA ALA A 203 5.99 32.57 33.84
C ALA A 203 5.91 32.87 35.34
N LYS A 204 6.26 31.89 36.20
CA LYS A 204 5.88 31.89 37.62
C LYS A 204 7.06 31.92 38.58
N ILE A 205 8.24 31.49 38.15
CA ILE A 205 9.45 31.55 38.97
C ILE A 205 10.18 32.86 38.72
N LYS A 206 10.58 33.55 39.79
CA LYS A 206 11.38 34.77 39.73
C LYS A 206 12.85 34.38 39.88
N PHE A 207 13.63 34.53 38.83
CA PHE A 207 15.08 34.29 38.83
C PHE A 207 15.81 35.34 37.99
N PRO A 208 17.06 35.70 38.31
CA PRO A 208 17.81 36.70 37.57
C PRO A 208 18.05 36.25 36.12
N GLY A 209 17.93 37.16 35.16
CA GLY A 209 18.15 36.88 33.73
C GLY A 209 17.01 36.18 32.99
N ARG A 210 15.86 35.93 33.64
CA ARG A 210 14.70 35.23 33.07
C ARG A 210 14.22 35.81 31.72
N GLU A 211 14.05 37.13 31.63
CA GLU A 211 13.56 37.75 30.39
C GLU A 211 14.61 37.70 29.28
N LEU A 212 15.90 37.83 29.61
CA LEU A 212 17.00 37.69 28.64
C LEU A 212 17.04 36.27 28.05
N LEU A 213 16.98 35.23 28.91
CA LEU A 213 16.96 33.84 28.47
C LEU A 213 15.71 33.53 27.64
N PHE A 214 14.56 34.12 27.98
CA PHE A 214 13.33 33.95 27.20
C PHE A 214 13.45 34.58 25.80
N ILE A 215 14.00 35.80 25.70
CA ILE A 215 14.25 36.47 24.42
C ILE A 215 15.27 35.69 23.58
N LEU A 216 16.35 35.21 24.20
CA LEU A 216 17.35 34.38 23.54
C LEU A 216 16.71 33.10 22.96
N MET A 217 15.87 32.41 23.75
CA MET A 217 15.13 31.25 23.27
C MET A 217 14.23 31.60 22.08
N LEU A 218 13.48 32.70 22.15
CA LEU A 218 12.64 33.17 21.05
C LEU A 218 13.45 33.47 19.77
N SER A 219 14.65 34.04 19.90
CA SER A 219 15.50 34.35 18.75
C SER A 219 15.86 33.11 17.92
N THR A 220 15.88 31.92 18.53
CA THR A 220 16.14 30.66 17.81
C THR A 220 15.05 30.31 16.80
N MET A 221 13.84 30.87 16.93
CA MET A 221 12.77 30.69 15.94
C MET A 221 13.07 31.39 14.60
N MET A 222 14.02 32.32 14.58
CA MET A 222 14.46 32.98 13.35
C MET A 222 15.36 32.07 12.51
N LEU A 223 15.89 30.98 13.10
CA LEU A 223 16.70 30.01 12.37
C LEU A 223 15.78 29.11 11.54
N PRO A 224 15.98 29.04 10.22
CA PRO A 224 15.22 28.12 9.38
C PRO A 224 15.59 26.67 9.72
N PRO A 225 14.62 25.75 9.84
CA PRO A 225 14.89 24.34 10.21
C PRO A 225 15.93 23.64 9.32
N GLN A 226 16.01 24.04 8.05
CA GLN A 226 16.93 23.48 7.07
C GLN A 226 18.41 23.77 7.41
N VAL A 227 18.70 24.94 8.00
CA VAL A 227 20.08 25.31 8.38
C VAL A 227 20.55 24.50 9.59
N THR A 228 19.64 24.15 10.49
CA THR A 228 19.96 23.31 11.66
C THR A 228 20.02 21.82 11.34
N MET A 229 19.48 21.41 10.20
CA MET A 229 19.33 19.99 9.83
C MET A 229 20.68 19.26 9.70
N VAL A 230 21.62 19.82 8.92
CA VAL A 230 22.93 19.20 8.70
C VAL A 230 23.77 19.14 9.99
N PRO A 231 23.89 20.23 10.79
CA PRO A 231 24.59 20.16 12.07
C PRO A 231 24.00 19.12 13.04
N GLN A 232 22.67 19.05 13.13
CA GLN A 232 21.99 18.05 13.98
C GLN A 232 22.31 16.63 13.51
N PHE A 233 22.28 16.38 12.19
CA PHE A 233 22.61 15.07 11.65
C PHE A 233 24.05 14.66 11.99
N VAL A 234 25.02 15.56 11.78
CA VAL A 234 26.43 15.31 12.11
C VAL A 234 26.60 15.02 13.60
N LEU A 235 25.89 15.74 14.48
CA LEU A 235 25.92 15.52 15.92
C LEU A 235 25.46 14.09 16.29
N PHE A 236 24.28 13.69 15.83
CA PHE A 236 23.73 12.35 16.13
C PHE A 236 24.50 11.23 15.44
N SER A 237 25.04 11.47 14.24
CA SER A 237 25.91 10.53 13.56
C SER A 237 27.19 10.27 14.35
N LYS A 238 27.82 11.32 14.91
CA LYS A 238 29.02 11.18 15.75
C LYS A 238 28.73 10.45 17.07
N MET A 239 27.52 10.56 17.60
CA MET A 239 27.08 9.82 18.78
C MET A 239 26.71 8.35 18.47
N GLY A 240 26.79 7.91 17.21
CA GLY A 240 26.40 6.56 16.80
C GLY A 240 24.88 6.33 16.79
N ALA A 241 24.06 7.38 16.92
CA ALA A 241 22.60 7.29 16.90
C ALA A 241 21.99 7.22 15.48
N TYR A 242 22.82 6.93 14.47
CA TYR A 242 22.37 6.75 13.08
C TYR A 242 21.53 5.48 12.96
N ASN A 243 20.56 5.46 12.03
CA ASN A 243 19.64 4.34 11.82
C ASN A 243 18.79 3.96 13.06
N THR A 244 18.53 4.95 13.92
CA THR A 244 17.65 4.82 15.11
C THR A 244 16.58 5.90 15.11
N LEU A 245 15.48 5.66 15.85
CA LEU A 245 14.45 6.68 16.06
C LEU A 245 14.87 7.75 17.09
N PHE A 246 15.96 7.54 17.82
CA PHE A 246 16.36 8.39 18.95
C PHE A 246 16.52 9.88 18.58
N PRO A 247 17.23 10.25 17.50
CA PRO A 247 17.36 11.65 17.09
C PRO A 247 16.02 12.32 16.79
N LEU A 248 15.04 11.54 16.32
CA LEU A 248 13.74 12.04 15.86
C LEU A 248 12.80 12.43 16.99
N TYR A 249 13.00 11.89 18.21
CA TYR A 249 12.15 12.23 19.35
C TYR A 249 12.84 12.92 20.51
N ILE A 250 14.16 12.70 20.69
CA ILE A 250 14.85 13.27 21.85
C ILE A 250 14.85 14.81 21.81
N LEU A 251 14.87 15.39 20.61
CA LEU A 251 14.81 16.85 20.44
C LEU A 251 13.48 17.44 20.91
N SER A 252 12.37 16.70 20.85
CA SER A 252 11.08 17.16 21.41
C SER A 252 11.14 17.35 22.93
N PHE A 253 12.03 16.62 23.63
CA PHE A 253 12.26 16.81 25.08
C PHE A 253 13.11 18.04 25.40
N ALA A 254 13.76 18.67 24.41
CA ALA A 254 14.42 19.97 24.60
C ALA A 254 13.41 21.14 24.59
N GLY A 255 12.18 20.88 24.12
CA GLY A 255 11.15 21.89 23.98
C GLY A 255 11.31 22.73 22.71
N ALA A 256 10.19 23.29 22.24
CA ALA A 256 10.13 24.11 21.04
C ALA A 256 9.82 25.55 21.48
N PRO A 257 10.61 26.54 21.05
CA PRO A 257 10.46 27.93 21.47
C PRO A 257 9.03 28.47 21.28
N PHE A 258 8.37 28.11 20.17
CA PHE A 258 6.99 28.51 19.88
C PHE A 258 6.00 27.98 20.93
N PHE A 259 6.06 26.69 21.25
CA PHE A 259 5.18 26.09 22.24
C PHE A 259 5.48 26.57 23.65
N ILE A 260 6.74 26.79 24.00
CA ILE A 260 7.12 27.41 25.27
C ILE A 260 6.56 28.83 25.38
N PHE A 261 6.66 29.62 24.30
CA PHE A 261 6.06 30.96 24.24
C PHE A 261 4.56 30.92 24.47
N LEU A 262 3.84 30.13 23.69
CA LEU A 262 2.38 29.99 23.77
C LEU A 262 1.95 29.56 25.18
N MET A 263 2.64 28.56 25.73
CA MET A 263 2.36 28.04 27.05
C MET A 263 2.67 29.05 28.16
N ARG A 264 3.73 29.85 28.00
CA ARG A 264 4.06 30.94 28.94
C ARG A 264 2.96 32.00 28.94
N GLN A 265 2.44 32.36 27.77
CA GLN A 265 1.33 33.33 27.70
C GLN A 265 0.09 32.80 28.40
N PHE A 266 -0.21 31.51 28.26
CA PHE A 266 -1.31 30.89 28.99
C PHE A 266 -1.08 30.87 30.50
N TYR A 267 0.12 30.51 30.98
CA TYR A 267 0.42 30.58 32.42
C TYR A 267 0.34 32.00 32.99
N LYS A 268 0.61 33.03 32.19
CA LYS A 268 0.51 34.43 32.62
C LYS A 268 -0.91 34.91 32.83
N THR A 269 -1.92 34.29 32.21
CA THR A 269 -3.33 34.65 32.44
C THR A 269 -3.85 34.12 33.78
N ILE A 270 -3.20 33.09 34.34
CA ILE A 270 -3.54 32.53 35.65
C ILE A 270 -3.07 33.49 36.75
N PRO A 271 -3.92 33.87 37.72
CA PRO A 271 -3.54 34.75 38.83
C PRO A 271 -2.31 34.25 39.59
N GLN A 272 -1.49 35.18 40.10
CA GLN A 272 -0.30 34.85 40.88
C GLN A 272 -0.68 34.31 42.28
N ASP A 273 -1.81 34.75 42.81
CA ASP A 273 -2.31 34.42 44.15
C ASP A 273 -2.43 32.92 44.40
N LEU A 274 -2.79 32.12 43.38
CA LEU A 274 -2.82 30.65 43.48
C LEU A 274 -1.45 30.06 43.82
N THR A 275 -0.41 30.55 43.15
CA THR A 275 0.98 30.14 43.36
C THR A 275 1.49 30.58 44.73
N ASP A 276 1.04 31.73 45.24
CA ASP A 276 1.50 32.27 46.52
C ASP A 276 0.76 31.64 47.70
N ALA A 277 -0.55 31.35 47.56
CA ALA A 277 -1.32 30.54 48.52
C ALA A 277 -0.70 29.14 48.68
N ALA A 278 -0.39 28.46 47.58
CA ALA A 278 0.22 27.14 47.66
C ALA A 278 1.61 27.13 48.35
N LYS A 279 2.39 28.22 48.22
CA LYS A 279 3.65 28.37 48.96
C LYS A 279 3.42 28.57 50.46
N ILE A 280 2.37 29.30 50.84
CA ILE A 280 1.96 29.46 52.25
C ILE A 280 1.57 28.08 52.83
N ASP A 281 0.92 27.23 52.04
CA ASP A 281 0.61 25.84 52.40
C ASP A 281 1.83 24.89 52.40
N GLY A 282 3.04 25.41 52.13
CA GLY A 282 4.28 24.63 52.16
C GLY A 282 4.56 23.81 50.90
N CYS A 283 3.83 24.03 49.80
CA CYS A 283 4.09 23.33 48.54
C CYS A 283 5.40 23.78 47.90
N ASN A 284 6.23 22.82 47.46
CA ASN A 284 7.40 23.10 46.64
C ASN A 284 7.00 23.46 45.18
N PHE A 285 7.94 24.01 44.41
CA PHE A 285 7.65 24.44 43.02
C PHE A 285 7.15 23.32 42.11
N PHE A 286 7.63 22.08 42.28
CA PHE A 286 7.21 20.95 41.46
C PHE A 286 5.79 20.50 41.82
N GLN A 287 5.42 20.52 43.10
CA GLN A 287 4.06 20.27 43.56
C GLN A 287 3.10 21.31 42.99
N ILE A 288 3.45 22.60 43.08
CA ILE A 288 2.64 23.68 42.51
C ILE A 288 2.46 23.47 40.99
N TYR A 289 3.54 23.16 40.29
CA TYR A 289 3.49 22.86 38.86
C TYR A 289 2.55 21.69 38.54
N TRP A 290 2.76 20.53 39.15
CA TRP A 290 2.06 19.30 38.79
C TRP A 290 0.61 19.25 39.28
N GLN A 291 0.34 19.75 40.49
CA GLN A 291 -0.96 19.61 41.14
C GLN A 291 -1.90 20.78 40.86
N ILE A 292 -1.38 21.99 40.64
CA ILE A 292 -2.19 23.20 40.49
C ILE A 292 -2.11 23.73 39.07
N MET A 293 -0.90 23.97 38.57
CA MET A 293 -0.73 24.70 37.31
C MET A 293 -1.03 23.83 36.09
N LEU A 294 -0.52 22.60 36.05
CA LEU A 294 -0.67 21.69 34.92
C LEU A 294 -2.15 21.33 34.62
N PRO A 295 -3.03 21.12 35.61
CA PRO A 295 -4.46 20.90 35.34
C PRO A 295 -5.19 22.13 34.78
N LEU A 296 -4.80 23.34 35.18
CA LEU A 296 -5.42 24.59 34.73
C LEU A 296 -5.11 24.91 33.26
N VAL A 297 -4.01 24.36 32.73
CA VAL A 297 -3.52 24.62 31.38
C VAL A 297 -3.80 23.48 30.39
N LYS A 298 -4.66 22.52 30.76
CA LYS A 298 -5.11 21.43 29.87
C LYS A 298 -5.58 21.90 28.48
N PRO A 299 -6.34 23.01 28.33
CA PRO A 299 -6.74 23.50 27.01
C PRO A 299 -5.54 23.87 26.12
N ALA A 300 -4.51 24.50 26.70
CA ALA A 300 -3.29 24.84 25.97
C ALA A 300 -2.45 23.60 25.64
N LEU A 301 -2.38 22.63 26.55
CA LEU A 301 -1.72 21.33 26.28
C LEU A 301 -2.40 20.59 25.12
N ALA A 302 -3.74 20.61 25.05
CA ALA A 302 -4.47 19.99 23.94
C ALA A 302 -4.12 20.64 22.59
N ALA A 303 -4.03 21.97 22.53
CA ALA A 303 -3.61 22.67 21.32
C ALA A 303 -2.18 22.29 20.90
N ILE A 304 -1.23 22.24 21.84
CA ILE A 304 0.15 21.82 21.57
C ILE A 304 0.19 20.37 21.07
N ALA A 305 -0.60 19.48 21.68
CA ALA A 305 -0.67 18.07 21.26
C ALA A 305 -1.16 17.93 19.82
N ILE A 306 -2.18 18.69 19.42
CA ILE A 306 -2.71 18.69 18.04
C ILE A 306 -1.66 19.21 17.05
N PHE A 307 -1.02 20.34 17.36
CA PHE A 307 0.02 20.89 16.48
C PHE A 307 1.22 19.95 16.36
N GLN A 308 1.67 19.34 17.47
CA GLN A 308 2.79 18.40 17.45
C GLN A 308 2.43 17.09 16.73
N PHE A 309 1.19 16.62 16.88
CA PHE A 309 0.68 15.49 16.11
C PHE A 309 0.75 15.80 14.61
N GLN A 310 0.17 16.91 14.17
CA GLN A 310 0.17 17.30 12.76
C GLN A 310 1.59 17.49 12.22
N ALA A 311 2.50 18.08 13.00
CA ALA A 311 3.88 18.27 12.61
C ALA A 311 4.59 16.92 12.42
N THR A 312 4.51 16.02 13.39
CA THR A 312 5.20 14.72 13.33
C THR A 312 4.57 13.80 12.27
N TRP A 313 3.25 13.81 12.17
CA TRP A 313 2.52 12.98 11.22
C TRP A 313 2.82 13.34 9.77
N ASN A 314 3.11 14.62 9.50
CA ASN A 314 3.46 15.12 8.17
C ASN A 314 4.98 15.21 7.92
N GLU A 315 5.81 14.80 8.87
CA GLU A 315 7.26 14.91 8.76
C GLU A 315 7.86 13.74 7.98
N PHE A 316 8.35 14.04 6.77
CA PHE A 316 8.99 13.08 5.88
C PHE A 316 10.52 13.22 5.84
N LEU A 317 11.02 14.45 5.94
CA LEU A 317 12.39 14.78 5.57
C LEU A 317 13.38 14.30 6.64
N GLN A 318 13.07 14.49 7.93
CA GLN A 318 13.97 14.06 9.00
C GLN A 318 14.17 12.52 9.02
N PRO A 319 13.11 11.69 9.01
CA PRO A 319 13.29 10.24 8.99
C PRO A 319 14.09 9.73 7.79
N LEU A 320 13.91 10.33 6.61
CA LEU A 320 14.66 9.99 5.39
C LEU A 320 16.19 10.17 5.58
N ILE A 321 16.62 11.17 6.34
CA ILE A 321 18.04 11.42 6.57
C ILE A 321 18.61 10.45 7.63
N TYR A 322 17.85 10.11 8.67
CA TYR A 322 18.34 9.32 9.80
C TYR A 322 18.16 7.81 9.64
N ILE A 323 17.24 7.34 8.79
CA ILE A 323 16.85 5.94 8.68
C ILE A 323 17.21 5.41 7.29
N ALA A 324 18.23 4.55 7.22
CA ALA A 324 18.64 3.87 5.99
C ALA A 324 17.91 2.53 5.79
N ASP A 325 17.62 1.82 6.89
CA ASP A 325 16.96 0.51 6.90
C ASP A 325 15.49 0.61 6.46
N THR A 326 15.09 -0.23 5.51
CA THR A 326 13.72 -0.28 4.96
C THR A 326 12.69 -0.54 6.05
N THR A 327 12.97 -1.40 7.04
CA THR A 327 12.00 -1.84 8.05
C THR A 327 11.61 -0.78 9.08
N ARG A 328 12.37 0.31 9.17
CA ARG A 328 12.16 1.38 10.16
C ARG A 328 11.63 2.68 9.55
N ARG A 329 11.30 2.68 8.26
CA ARG A 329 10.86 3.88 7.56
C ARG A 329 9.42 4.28 7.97
N PRO A 330 9.07 5.58 7.96
CA PRO A 330 7.70 6.01 8.17
C PRO A 330 6.80 5.61 7.00
N SER A 331 5.50 5.48 7.28
CA SER A 331 4.48 5.06 6.30
C SER A 331 4.36 5.95 5.06
N GLN A 332 4.80 7.21 5.14
CA GLN A 332 4.81 8.14 4.01
C GLN A 332 5.81 7.77 2.91
N TRP A 333 6.81 6.95 3.22
CA TRP A 333 7.84 6.52 2.27
C TRP A 333 7.25 5.81 1.06
N ASP A 334 6.46 4.77 1.28
CA ASP A 334 5.93 3.99 0.17
C ASP A 334 4.83 4.74 -0.58
N SER A 335 4.12 5.68 0.05
CA SER A 335 3.18 6.55 -0.67
C SER A 335 3.87 7.39 -1.75
N PHE A 336 5.14 7.75 -1.58
CA PHE A 336 5.88 8.53 -2.57
C PHE A 336 6.43 7.66 -3.72
N TYR A 337 6.89 6.44 -3.40
CA TYR A 337 7.48 5.54 -4.40
C TYR A 337 6.45 4.64 -5.11
N SER A 338 5.30 4.33 -4.50
CA SER A 338 4.22 3.54 -5.12
C SER A 338 3.40 4.31 -6.15
N VAL A 339 3.43 5.65 -6.11
CA VAL A 339 2.73 6.52 -7.08
C VAL A 339 3.57 6.78 -8.34
N SER A 340 4.83 6.33 -8.36
CA SER A 340 5.65 6.25 -9.57
C SER A 340 5.71 4.81 -10.09
N PRO A 341 4.70 4.32 -10.82
CA PRO A 341 4.99 3.32 -11.83
C PRO A 341 5.81 4.04 -12.93
N MET A 342 6.81 3.38 -13.50
CA MET A 342 7.60 3.83 -14.67
C MET A 342 8.93 4.55 -14.41
N ALA A 343 9.86 3.90 -13.70
CA ALA A 343 11.29 4.07 -13.99
C ALA A 343 12.03 2.76 -13.69
N GLY A 344 11.96 1.83 -14.64
CA GLY A 344 12.62 0.54 -14.63
C GLY A 344 12.37 -0.16 -15.94
#